data_AF-A6Y8D0-F1
#
_entry.id   AF-A6Y8D0-F1
#
_cell.length_a   1.000
_cell.length_b   1.000
_cell.length_c   1.000
_cell.angle_alpha   90.00
_cell.angle_beta   90.00
_cell.angle_gamma   90.00
#
_symmetry.space_group_name_H-M   'P 1'
#
loop_
_entity.id
_entity.type
_entity.pdbx_description
1 polymer ?
#
loop_
_entity_poly.entity_id
_entity_poly.type
_entity_poly.pdbx_seq_one_letter_code
_entity_poly.pdbx_strand_id
1 'polypeptide(L)'
;SLVGGVLISLVCLRQTDLKALIAYSSVAHMGIVLSGLLTMTYWGLTGSYALMIAHGLCSSGLFCLANISYERMGSRSLLINKGLLNFMPSLSLWWFLLCSGNMAAPPTLNLLGEISLLNSIVSWSWVSMIMLSFLSFFSAAYSLYLFAYSQHGKIYSGVYFFSI
;
A
#
# COMPACT_ATOMS: atom_id res chain seq x y z
N SER A 1 2.41 16.20 2.15
CA SER A 1 3.69 16.85 1.83
C SER A 1 4.67 15.78 1.39
N LEU A 2 5.55 16.08 0.42
CA LEU A 2 6.47 15.09 -0.17
C LEU A 2 7.43 14.47 0.86
N VAL A 3 8.06 15.31 1.68
CA VAL A 3 9.00 14.86 2.73
C VAL A 3 8.32 13.95 3.75
N GLY A 4 7.12 14.33 4.21
CA GLY A 4 6.34 13.51 5.14
C GLY A 4 5.98 12.16 4.54
N GLY A 5 5.63 12.10 3.25
CA GLY A 5 5.34 10.85 2.56
C GLY A 5 6.56 9.90 2.53
N VAL A 6 7.77 10.42 2.27
CA VAL A 6 9.01 9.61 2.28
C VAL A 6 9.31 9.08 3.68
N LEU A 7 9.13 9.90 4.72
CA LEU A 7 9.37 9.47 6.10
C LEU A 7 8.36 8.38 6.53
N ILE A 8 7.09 8.54 6.17
CA ILE A 8 6.05 7.57 6.52
C ILE A 8 6.25 6.26 5.76
N SER A 9 6.69 6.30 4.49
CA SER A 9 6.97 5.09 3.73
C SER A 9 8.14 4.29 4.32
N LEU A 10 9.15 4.96 4.89
CA LEU A 10 10.21 4.31 5.68
C LEU A 10 9.68 3.68 6.98
N VAL A 11 8.81 4.39 7.70
CA VAL A 11 8.16 3.85 8.92
C VAL A 11 7.32 2.62 8.58
N CYS A 12 6.66 2.61 7.43
CA CYS A 12 5.84 1.51 6.93
C CYS A 12 6.62 0.19 6.82
N LEU A 13 7.86 0.22 6.36
CA LEU A 13 8.73 -0.97 6.23
C LEU A 13 9.09 -1.61 7.58
N ARG A 14 9.09 -0.83 8.66
CA ARG A 14 9.36 -1.33 10.02
C ARG A 14 8.08 -1.77 10.75
N GLN A 15 6.90 -1.50 10.18
CA GLN A 15 5.66 -1.77 10.88
C GLN A 15 5.37 -3.27 10.91
N THR A 16 5.14 -3.79 12.11
CA THR A 16 4.82 -5.21 12.34
C THR A 16 3.31 -5.49 12.30
N ASP A 17 2.48 -4.45 12.48
CA ASP A 17 1.02 -4.59 12.50
C ASP A 17 0.40 -4.36 11.12
N LEU A 18 -0.41 -5.33 10.66
CA LEU A 18 -1.06 -5.31 9.34
C LEU A 18 -1.91 -4.05 9.11
N LYS A 19 -2.84 -3.74 10.03
CA LYS A 19 -3.75 -2.59 9.88
C LYS A 19 -3.01 -1.26 9.91
N ALA A 20 -1.98 -1.14 10.76
CA ALA A 20 -1.17 0.07 10.83
C ALA A 20 -0.32 0.26 9.58
N LEU A 21 0.25 -0.82 9.03
CA LEU A 21 1.01 -0.77 7.78
C LEU A 21 0.13 -0.26 6.63
N ILE A 22 -1.08 -0.81 6.48
CA ILE A 22 -2.04 -0.35 5.46
C ILE A 22 -2.40 1.13 5.67
N ALA A 23 -2.63 1.56 6.91
CA ALA A 23 -2.92 2.96 7.23
C ALA A 23 -1.74 3.91 6.92
N TYR A 24 -0.50 3.53 7.22
CA TYR A 24 0.65 4.37 6.88
C TYR A 24 0.89 4.43 5.37
N SER A 25 0.65 3.33 4.65
CA SER A 25 0.71 3.34 3.19
C SER A 25 -0.32 4.30 2.59
N SER A 26 -1.53 4.40 3.15
CA SER A 26 -2.55 5.34 2.64
C SER A 26 -2.17 6.80 2.87
N VAL A 27 -1.53 7.12 4.00
CA VAL A 27 -1.03 8.47 4.26
C VAL A 27 0.08 8.85 3.26
N ALA A 28 0.94 7.90 2.84
CA ALA A 28 1.96 8.16 1.83
C ALA A 28 1.34 8.53 0.46
N HIS A 29 0.37 7.76 -0.03
CA HIS A 29 -0.33 8.07 -1.29
C HIS A 29 -1.09 9.41 -1.21
N MET A 30 -1.81 9.66 -0.13
CA MET A 30 -2.50 10.95 0.08
C MET A 30 -1.53 12.12 0.21
N GLY A 31 -0.30 11.87 0.66
CA GLY A 31 0.78 12.85 0.67
C GLY A 31 1.12 13.38 -0.74
N ILE A 32 1.08 12.50 -1.75
CA ILE A 32 1.29 12.82 -3.17
C ILE A 32 0.07 13.55 -3.74
N VAL A 33 -1.15 13.09 -3.42
CA VAL A 33 -2.41 13.76 -3.79
C VAL A 33 -2.41 15.21 -3.34
N LEU A 34 -2.07 15.46 -2.07
CA LEU A 34 -2.01 16.82 -1.53
C LEU A 34 -0.99 17.69 -2.27
N SER A 35 0.21 17.17 -2.56
CA SER A 35 1.20 17.92 -3.32
C SER A 35 0.75 18.22 -4.75
N GLY A 36 0.07 17.28 -5.42
CA GLY A 36 -0.44 17.49 -6.77
C GLY A 36 -1.61 18.48 -6.81
N LEU A 37 -2.53 18.41 -5.85
CA LEU A 37 -3.62 19.39 -5.69
C LEU A 37 -3.07 20.81 -5.54
N LEU A 38 -2.04 21.00 -4.72
CA LEU A 38 -1.45 22.32 -4.47
C LEU A 38 -0.72 22.90 -5.70
N THR A 39 -0.41 22.11 -6.73
CA THR A 39 0.13 22.66 -8.00
C THR A 39 -0.92 23.42 -8.82
N MET A 40 -2.22 23.23 -8.55
CA MET A 40 -3.34 23.86 -9.26
C MET A 40 -3.30 23.70 -10.79
N THR A 41 -2.63 22.68 -11.29
CA THR A 41 -2.61 22.34 -12.72
C THR A 41 -3.78 21.40 -13.07
N TYR A 42 -4.24 21.45 -14.32
CA TYR A 42 -5.29 20.53 -14.79
C TYR A 42 -4.90 19.05 -14.62
N TRP A 43 -3.64 18.71 -14.91
CA TRP A 43 -3.09 17.37 -14.68
C TRP A 43 -3.06 16.99 -13.20
N GLY A 44 -2.70 17.93 -12.30
CA GLY A 44 -2.72 17.69 -10.86
C GLY A 44 -4.13 17.44 -10.32
N LEU A 45 -5.12 18.24 -10.75
CA LEU A 45 -6.52 18.07 -10.33
C LEU A 45 -7.12 16.74 -10.82
N THR A 46 -6.98 16.45 -12.11
CA THR A 46 -7.48 15.19 -12.69
C THR A 46 -6.80 13.96 -12.10
N GLY A 47 -5.47 14.01 -11.93
CA GLY A 47 -4.68 12.95 -11.31
C GLY A 47 -5.02 12.72 -9.84
N SER A 48 -5.20 13.79 -9.06
CA SER A 48 -5.59 13.71 -7.65
C SER A 48 -6.95 13.04 -7.48
N TYR A 49 -7.93 13.38 -8.32
CA TYR A 49 -9.25 12.79 -8.30
C TYR A 49 -9.22 11.29 -8.65
N ALA A 50 -8.50 10.94 -9.73
CA ALA A 50 -8.33 9.55 -10.13
C ALA A 50 -7.67 8.71 -9.03
N LEU A 51 -6.61 9.24 -8.41
CA LEU A 51 -5.89 8.52 -7.36
C LEU A 51 -6.71 8.41 -6.06
N MET A 52 -7.50 9.42 -5.68
CA MET A 52 -8.38 9.32 -4.50
C MET A 52 -9.40 8.19 -4.64
N ILE A 53 -10.02 8.04 -5.82
CA ILE A 53 -10.99 6.95 -6.08
C ILE A 53 -10.28 5.60 -6.06
N ALA A 54 -9.19 5.48 -6.83
CA ALA A 54 -8.47 4.23 -6.97
C ALA A 54 -7.87 3.75 -5.64
N HIS A 55 -7.26 4.66 -4.89
CA HIS A 55 -6.72 4.37 -3.57
C HIS A 55 -7.82 4.05 -2.55
N GLY A 56 -8.97 4.73 -2.61
CA GLY A 56 -10.12 4.44 -1.74
C GLY A 56 -10.62 3.00 -1.91
N LEU A 57 -10.71 2.52 -3.15
CA LEU A 57 -11.10 1.14 -3.44
C LEU A 57 -10.02 0.13 -3.02
N CYS A 58 -8.74 0.42 -3.30
CA CYS A 58 -7.64 -0.48 -2.98
C CYS A 58 -7.42 -0.61 -1.46
N SER A 59 -7.36 0.51 -0.74
CA SER A 59 -7.12 0.53 0.71
C SER A 59 -8.26 -0.08 1.50
N SER A 60 -9.52 0.19 1.14
CA SER A 60 -10.68 -0.44 1.79
C SER A 60 -10.68 -1.96 1.60
N GLY A 61 -10.33 -2.45 0.40
CA GLY A 61 -10.13 -3.87 0.14
C GLY A 61 -9.04 -4.49 1.01
N LEU A 62 -7.88 -3.83 1.15
CA LEU A 62 -6.79 -4.28 2.02
C LEU A 62 -7.20 -4.30 3.50
N PHE A 63 -7.96 -3.31 3.98
CA PHE A 63 -8.49 -3.32 5.34
C PHE A 63 -9.48 -4.46 5.59
N CYS A 64 -10.31 -4.78 4.59
CA CYS A 64 -11.21 -5.93 4.63
C CYS A 64 -10.43 -7.25 4.73
N LEU A 65 -9.44 -7.46 3.86
CA LEU A 65 -8.58 -8.65 3.90
C LEU A 65 -7.81 -8.77 5.22
N ALA A 66 -7.28 -7.67 5.73
CA ALA A 66 -6.63 -7.65 7.04
C ALA A 66 -7.60 -8.05 8.15
N ASN A 67 -8.87 -7.66 8.06
CA ASN A 67 -9.88 -8.06 9.05
C ASN A 67 -10.24 -9.56 8.96
N ILE A 68 -10.40 -10.09 7.75
CA ILE A 68 -10.65 -11.54 7.57
C ILE A 68 -9.46 -12.35 8.11
N SER A 69 -8.23 -11.93 7.85
CA SER A 69 -7.04 -12.59 8.42
C SER A 69 -6.99 -12.52 9.95
N TYR A 70 -7.45 -11.40 10.52
CA TYR A 70 -7.55 -11.21 11.97
C TYR A 70 -8.62 -12.12 12.60
N GLU A 71 -9.80 -12.25 11.99
CA GLU A 71 -10.85 -13.14 12.48
C GLU A 71 -10.44 -14.62 12.47
N ARG A 72 -9.52 -15.02 11.59
CA ARG A 72 -9.02 -16.40 11.48
C ARG A 72 -7.85 -16.71 12.40
N MET A 73 -6.92 -15.77 12.56
CA MET A 73 -5.68 -15.97 13.32
C MET A 73 -5.72 -15.36 14.73
N GLY A 74 -6.73 -14.53 15.03
CA GLY A 74 -6.87 -13.83 16.32
C GLY A 74 -5.84 -12.74 16.58
N SER A 75 -4.95 -12.44 15.63
CA SER A 75 -3.85 -11.50 15.82
C SER A 75 -3.66 -10.55 14.64
N ARG A 76 -3.17 -9.34 14.92
CA ARG A 76 -2.90 -8.29 13.90
C ARG A 76 -1.46 -8.28 13.42
N SER A 77 -0.59 -9.09 14.03
CA SER A 77 0.84 -9.06 13.76
C SER A 77 1.20 -9.85 12.49
N LEU A 78 2.05 -9.27 11.64
CA LEU A 78 2.61 -9.91 10.45
C LEU A 78 3.43 -11.16 10.77
N LEU A 79 3.99 -11.24 11.98
CA LEU A 79 4.83 -12.36 12.42
C LEU A 79 4.02 -13.64 12.62
N ILE A 80 2.78 -13.51 13.10
CA ILE A 80 1.87 -14.64 13.34
C ILE A 80 1.12 -15.00 12.05
N ASN A 81 0.74 -14.00 11.25
CA ASN A 81 -0.07 -14.18 10.04
C ASN A 81 0.77 -14.56 8.80
N LYS A 82 1.82 -15.39 8.97
CA LYS A 82 2.70 -15.87 7.89
C LYS A 82 2.17 -17.15 7.24
N GLY A 83 2.51 -17.37 5.98
CA GLY A 83 2.22 -18.63 5.28
C GLY A 83 0.75 -18.84 4.92
N LEU A 84 -0.04 -17.76 4.80
CA LEU A 84 -1.48 -17.84 4.49
C LEU A 84 -1.78 -18.46 3.12
N LEU A 85 -0.82 -18.50 2.19
CA LEU A 85 -1.00 -19.10 0.88
C LEU A 85 -1.34 -20.60 0.95
N ASN A 86 -0.76 -21.32 1.90
CA ASN A 86 -1.05 -22.74 2.12
C ASN A 86 -2.41 -22.97 2.81
N PHE A 87 -2.88 -21.99 3.60
CA PHE A 87 -4.11 -22.11 4.37
C PHE A 87 -5.35 -21.64 3.60
N MET A 88 -5.25 -20.53 2.87
CA MET A 88 -6.35 -19.88 2.14
C MET A 88 -5.89 -19.34 0.78
N PRO A 89 -5.68 -20.22 -0.24
CA PRO A 89 -5.11 -19.82 -1.52
C PRO A 89 -6.02 -18.85 -2.30
N SER A 90 -7.35 -18.99 -2.22
CA SER A 90 -8.27 -18.05 -2.88
C SER A 90 -8.16 -16.63 -2.32
N LEU A 91 -7.92 -16.50 -1.01
CA LEU A 91 -7.72 -15.20 -0.36
C LEU A 91 -6.34 -14.62 -0.71
N SER A 92 -5.34 -15.46 -0.91
CA SER A 92 -3.99 -15.04 -1.34
C SER A 92 -3.98 -14.36 -2.71
N LEU A 93 -4.86 -14.77 -3.63
CA LEU A 93 -5.03 -14.12 -4.93
C LEU A 93 -5.60 -12.70 -4.79
N TRP A 94 -6.58 -12.51 -3.90
CA TRP A 94 -7.11 -11.17 -3.60
C TRP A 94 -6.06 -10.28 -2.92
N TRP A 95 -5.25 -10.85 -2.02
CA TRP A 95 -4.09 -10.14 -1.47
C TRP A 95 -3.15 -9.68 -2.58
N PHE A 96 -2.80 -10.56 -3.53
CA PHE A 96 -1.91 -10.20 -4.63
C PHE A 96 -2.49 -9.06 -5.49
N LEU A 97 -3.74 -9.17 -5.92
CA LEU A 97 -4.39 -8.17 -6.75
C LEU A 97 -4.44 -6.80 -6.06
N LEU A 98 -4.86 -6.75 -4.79
CA LEU A 98 -4.95 -5.49 -4.05
C LEU A 98 -3.57 -4.92 -3.70
N CYS A 99 -2.58 -5.75 -3.37
CA CYS A 99 -1.21 -5.28 -3.16
C CYS A 99 -0.59 -4.73 -4.45
N SER A 100 -0.84 -5.39 -5.59
CA SER A 100 -0.38 -4.90 -6.91
C SER A 100 -1.03 -3.57 -7.30
N GLY A 101 -2.31 -3.39 -6.93
CA GLY A 101 -2.99 -2.10 -7.07
C GLY A 101 -2.37 -1.02 -6.20
N ASN A 102 -2.02 -1.33 -4.94
CA ASN A 102 -1.36 -0.38 -4.03
C ASN A 102 0.06 -0.02 -4.50
N MET A 103 0.75 -0.94 -5.17
CA MET A 103 2.04 -0.72 -5.83
C MET A 103 1.93 0.14 -7.11
N ALA A 104 0.72 0.46 -7.56
CA ALA A 104 0.47 1.10 -8.85
C ALA A 104 1.01 0.29 -10.05
N ALA A 105 0.82 -1.04 -10.04
CA ALA A 105 1.15 -1.86 -11.20
C ALA A 105 0.24 -1.56 -12.42
N PRO A 106 0.72 -1.67 -13.66
CA PRO A 106 -0.15 -1.65 -14.85
C PRO A 106 -1.10 -2.86 -14.78
N PRO A 107 -2.43 -2.78 -15.04
CA PRO A 107 -3.26 -1.72 -15.66
C PRO A 107 -4.11 -0.90 -14.65
N THR A 108 -3.63 -0.67 -13.43
CA THR A 108 -4.47 -0.08 -12.36
C THR A 108 -4.68 1.43 -12.49
N LEU A 109 -5.81 1.93 -11.98
CA LEU A 109 -6.10 3.37 -11.90
C LEU A 109 -5.11 4.14 -11.01
N ASN A 110 -4.50 3.47 -10.02
CA ASN A 110 -3.47 4.08 -9.18
C ASN A 110 -2.27 4.54 -10.03
N LEU A 111 -1.83 3.72 -10.99
CA LEU A 111 -0.74 4.10 -11.89
C LEU A 111 -1.09 5.36 -12.72
N LEU A 112 -2.31 5.41 -13.26
CA LEU A 112 -2.75 6.55 -14.07
C LEU A 112 -2.82 7.84 -13.25
N GLY A 113 -3.27 7.74 -11.99
CA GLY A 113 -3.24 8.84 -11.02
C GLY A 113 -1.82 9.26 -10.65
N GLU A 114 -0.92 8.31 -10.38
CA GLU A 114 0.47 8.64 -10.00
C GLU A 114 1.25 9.26 -11.17
N ILE A 115 1.10 8.79 -12.40
CA ILE A 115 1.79 9.37 -13.57
C ILE A 115 1.35 10.82 -13.80
N SER A 116 0.04 11.10 -13.73
CA SER A 116 -0.48 12.46 -13.90
C SER A 116 -0.01 13.40 -12.78
N LEU A 117 0.04 12.92 -11.53
CA LEU A 117 0.58 13.67 -10.38
C LEU A 117 2.10 13.88 -10.47
N LEU A 118 2.86 12.89 -10.94
CA LEU A 118 4.30 13.01 -11.16
C LEU A 118 4.59 14.14 -12.16
N ASN A 119 3.88 14.15 -13.30
CA ASN A 119 4.05 15.20 -14.31
C ASN A 119 3.69 16.59 -13.76
N SER A 120 2.61 16.72 -12.99
CA SER A 120 2.21 18.01 -12.43
C SER A 120 3.24 18.53 -11.41
N ILE A 121 3.73 17.66 -10.51
CA ILE A 121 4.67 18.07 -9.45
C ILE A 121 6.06 18.38 -10.03
N VAL A 122 6.54 17.59 -11.00
CA VAL A 122 7.82 17.86 -11.68
C VAL A 122 7.79 19.18 -12.44
N SER A 123 6.65 19.53 -13.07
CA SER A 123 6.51 20.83 -13.72
C SER A 123 6.62 22.03 -12.77
N TRP A 124 6.33 21.83 -11.47
CA TRP A 124 6.47 22.90 -10.47
C TRP A 124 7.93 23.09 -10.03
N SER A 125 8.69 22.02 -9.80
CA SER A 125 10.12 22.13 -9.53
C SER A 125 10.87 20.83 -9.84
N TRP A 126 12.05 20.95 -10.45
CA TRP A 126 12.92 19.80 -10.74
C TRP A 126 13.43 19.08 -9.49
N VAL A 127 13.59 19.80 -8.36
CA VAL A 127 14.04 19.23 -7.08
C VAL A 127 13.05 18.20 -6.54
N SER A 128 11.76 18.37 -6.83
CA SER A 128 10.71 17.43 -6.40
C SER A 128 10.89 16.02 -6.98
N MET A 129 11.60 15.87 -8.09
CA MET A 129 11.82 14.58 -8.76
C MET A 129 12.52 13.57 -7.85
N ILE A 130 13.49 14.01 -7.04
CA ILE A 130 14.22 13.13 -6.12
C ILE A 130 13.29 12.57 -5.05
N MET A 131 12.40 13.40 -4.50
CA MET A 131 11.47 12.95 -3.45
C MET A 131 10.40 12.02 -4.01
N LEU A 132 9.93 12.30 -5.24
CA LEU A 132 8.96 11.47 -5.94
C LEU A 132 9.51 10.09 -6.32
N SER A 133 10.80 9.99 -6.71
CA SER A 133 11.42 8.69 -7.00
C SER A 133 11.56 7.82 -5.75
N PHE A 134 11.89 8.41 -4.60
CA PHE A 134 11.88 7.68 -3.33
C PHE A 134 10.47 7.24 -2.93
N LEU A 135 9.46 8.11 -3.10
CA LEU A 135 8.07 7.76 -2.81
C LEU A 135 7.58 6.55 -3.60
N SER A 136 7.79 6.54 -4.93
CA SER A 136 7.36 5.43 -5.78
C SER A 136 8.18 4.15 -5.53
N PHE A 137 9.47 4.27 -5.23
CA PHE A 137 10.27 3.11 -4.85
C PHE A 137 9.79 2.48 -3.54
N PHE A 138 9.57 3.29 -2.50
CA PHE A 138 9.11 2.77 -1.23
C PHE A 138 7.67 2.25 -1.30
N SER A 139 6.81 2.80 -2.17
CA SER A 139 5.46 2.27 -2.37
C SER A 139 5.44 0.84 -2.90
N ALA A 140 6.33 0.54 -3.84
CA ALA A 140 6.61 -0.82 -4.27
C ALA A 140 7.18 -1.70 -3.15
N ALA A 141 8.14 -1.17 -2.39
CA ALA A 141 8.81 -1.94 -1.35
C ALA A 141 7.86 -2.38 -0.21
N TYR A 142 7.04 -1.47 0.34
CA TYR A 142 6.15 -1.85 1.46
C TYR A 142 4.98 -2.73 1.02
N SER A 143 4.50 -2.61 -0.22
CA SER A 143 3.41 -3.43 -0.74
C SER A 143 3.88 -4.86 -1.01
N LEU A 144 5.06 -5.02 -1.59
CA LEU A 144 5.72 -6.33 -1.70
C LEU A 144 6.06 -6.92 -0.33
N TYR A 145 6.55 -6.10 0.61
CA TYR A 145 6.81 -6.53 1.98
C TYR A 145 5.55 -7.08 2.65
N LEU A 146 4.42 -6.36 2.57
CA LEU A 146 3.15 -6.81 3.13
C LEU A 146 2.67 -8.12 2.49
N PHE A 147 2.80 -8.28 1.17
CA PHE A 147 2.40 -9.52 0.49
C PHE A 147 3.32 -10.70 0.86
N ALA A 148 4.63 -10.50 0.77
CA ALA A 148 5.62 -11.54 1.03
C ALA A 148 5.55 -12.05 2.48
N TYR A 149 5.46 -11.15 3.45
CA TYR A 149 5.40 -11.55 4.86
C TYR A 149 4.07 -12.16 5.27
N SER A 150 2.94 -11.81 4.65
CA SER A 150 1.65 -12.43 4.97
C SER A 150 1.44 -13.77 4.27
N GLN A 151 1.74 -13.86 2.97
CA GLN A 151 1.39 -15.02 2.16
C GLN A 151 2.47 -16.10 2.14
N HIS A 152 3.75 -15.73 2.08
CA HIS A 152 4.85 -16.68 2.00
C HIS A 152 5.37 -17.08 3.40
N GLY A 153 6.15 -18.17 3.43
CA GLY A 153 6.77 -18.69 4.63
C GLY A 153 6.04 -19.91 5.22
N LYS A 154 6.59 -20.43 6.32
CA LYS A 154 5.97 -21.52 7.07
C LYS A 154 4.89 -20.96 7.99
N ILE A 155 3.76 -21.67 8.07
CA ILE A 155 2.66 -21.33 8.98
C ILE A 155 3.18 -21.35 10.42
N TYR A 156 2.75 -20.37 11.21
CA TYR A 156 3.10 -20.31 12.63
C TYR A 156 2.49 -21.51 13.38
N SER A 157 3.36 -22.32 14.01
CA SER A 157 2.96 -23.57 14.65
C SER A 157 2.04 -23.38 15.86
N GLY A 158 2.04 -22.21 16.49
CA GLY A 158 1.20 -21.92 17.65
C GLY A 158 -0.31 -21.86 17.37
N VAL A 159 -0.73 -21.85 16.10
CA VAL A 159 -2.15 -21.92 15.73
C VAL A 159 -2.68 -23.35 15.76
N TYR A 160 -1.84 -24.36 15.50
CA TYR A 160 -2.24 -25.77 15.53
C TYR A 160 -2.55 -26.28 16.95
N PHE A 161 -2.15 -25.55 18.00
CA PHE A 161 -2.37 -25.96 19.39
C PHE A 161 -3.80 -25.72 19.87
N PHE A 162 -4.60 -24.91 19.16
CA PHE A 162 -6.00 -24.63 19.52
C PHE A 162 -7.02 -25.48 18.75
N SER A 163 -6.57 -26.42 17.92
CA SER A 163 -7.45 -27.29 17.11
C SER A 163 -7.23 -28.79 17.35
N ILE A 164 -6.91 -29.17 18.59
CA ILE A 164 -7.00 -30.54 19.12
C ILE A 164 -7.76 -30.46 20.44
#